data_AF-A0A1A8WHW5-F1
#
_entry.id   AF-A0A1A8WHW5-F1
#
_cell.length_a   1.000
_cell.length_b   1.000
_cell.length_c   1.000
_cell.angle_alpha   90.00
_cell.angle_beta   90.00
_cell.angle_gamma   90.00
#
_symmetry.space_group_name_H-M   'P 1'
#
loop_
_entity.id
_entity.type
_entity.pdbx_description
1 polymer ?
#
loop_
_entity_poly.entity_id
_entity_poly.type
_entity_poly.pdbx_seq_one_letter_code
_entity_poly.pdbx_strand_id
1 'polypeptide(L)'
;MAPNPIDQDVENFLKHILHNYSKLEFFDKINDKVKECKDPLLKSIASQFVENYGRALKVNGNNSDEYKENYCKYIQEWLDYMKYFYTLGGTCESKKKLWIKHIHEPFAQIEKKFNDNTWCNLHTDGFNYSFLPELTPYNCDDHNVIPSIIPVSVGFALFGIALLVIFLYKFTPMEWWIRFHNKKKRKSLQDIYQEEKQELSENILWNSCENTQNNMNQLSYHPRRN
;
A
#
# COMPACT_ATOMS: atom_id res chain seq x y z
N MET A 1 -24.80 -36.57 6.25
CA MET A 1 -25.56 -35.34 6.02
C MET A 1 -24.62 -34.35 5.36
N ALA A 2 -24.96 -33.83 4.17
CA ALA A 2 -24.15 -32.80 3.52
C ALA A 2 -24.36 -31.45 4.25
N PRO A 3 -23.31 -30.62 4.41
CA PRO A 3 -23.45 -29.30 5.02
C PRO A 3 -24.33 -28.37 4.17
N ASN A 4 -25.02 -27.44 4.83
CA ASN A 4 -25.93 -26.48 4.19
C ASN A 4 -25.11 -25.46 3.36
N PRO A 5 -25.58 -24.96 2.20
CA PRO A 5 -24.77 -24.08 1.34
C PRO A 5 -24.27 -22.79 2.03
N ILE A 6 -25.05 -22.27 2.97
CA ILE A 6 -24.68 -21.09 3.78
C ILE A 6 -23.51 -21.41 4.72
N ASP A 7 -23.46 -22.62 5.30
CA ASP A 7 -22.37 -23.04 6.17
C ASP A 7 -21.05 -23.14 5.38
N GLN A 8 -21.15 -23.58 4.11
CA GLN A 8 -20.01 -23.79 3.23
C GLN A 8 -19.39 -22.46 2.75
N ASP A 9 -20.21 -21.45 2.44
CA ASP A 9 -19.73 -20.11 2.07
C ASP A 9 -19.01 -19.41 3.23
N VAL A 10 -19.53 -19.57 4.46
CA VAL A 10 -18.92 -19.02 5.67
C VAL A 10 -17.57 -19.68 5.95
N GLU A 11 -17.51 -21.00 5.84
CA GLU A 11 -16.27 -21.76 6.04
C GLU A 11 -15.20 -21.35 5.02
N ASN A 12 -15.57 -21.18 3.75
CA ASN A 12 -14.66 -20.76 2.68
C ASN A 12 -14.15 -19.33 2.86
N PHE A 13 -15.03 -18.39 3.23
CA PHE A 13 -14.63 -17.02 3.53
C PHE A 13 -13.65 -16.95 4.71
N LEU A 14 -13.92 -17.70 5.77
CA LEU A 14 -13.04 -17.78 6.93
C LEU A 14 -11.68 -18.39 6.57
N LYS A 15 -11.64 -19.48 5.80
CA LYS A 15 -10.36 -20.06 5.32
C LYS A 15 -9.54 -19.07 4.50
N HIS A 16 -10.20 -18.22 3.72
CA HIS A 16 -9.52 -17.24 2.87
C HIS A 16 -8.92 -16.08 3.68
N ILE A 17 -9.63 -15.60 4.71
CA ILE A 17 -9.15 -14.54 5.60
C ILE A 17 -8.08 -15.06 6.57
N LEU A 18 -8.26 -16.28 7.07
CA LEU A 18 -7.44 -16.86 8.12
C LEU A 18 -6.33 -17.71 7.52
N HIS A 19 -5.51 -17.15 6.64
CA HIS A 19 -4.44 -17.83 5.86
C HIS A 19 -3.55 -18.82 6.67
N ASN A 20 -3.54 -18.76 8.00
CA ASN A 20 -2.86 -19.69 8.92
C ASN A 20 -3.67 -20.92 9.40
N TYR A 21 -4.97 -21.00 9.11
CA TYR A 21 -5.84 -22.11 9.51
C TYR A 21 -6.33 -22.88 8.29
N SER A 22 -5.55 -23.87 7.86
CA SER A 22 -5.90 -24.79 6.76
C SER A 22 -7.16 -25.62 7.04
N LYS A 23 -7.56 -25.75 8.30
CA LYS A 23 -8.79 -26.43 8.75
C LYS A 23 -9.30 -25.82 10.05
N LEU A 24 -10.56 -25.38 10.05
CA LEU A 24 -11.31 -24.99 11.25
C LEU A 24 -11.75 -26.28 11.95
N GLU A 25 -11.18 -26.59 13.11
CA GLU A 25 -11.39 -27.87 13.80
C GLU A 25 -12.65 -27.85 14.68
N PHE A 26 -13.06 -26.66 15.12
CA PHE A 26 -14.15 -26.43 16.08
C PHE A 26 -15.30 -25.62 15.45
N PHE A 27 -15.38 -25.58 14.13
CA PHE A 27 -16.43 -24.89 13.38
C PHE A 27 -17.84 -25.39 13.74
N ASP A 28 -17.99 -26.69 13.98
CA ASP A 28 -19.23 -27.33 14.44
C ASP A 28 -19.70 -26.81 15.81
N LYS A 29 -18.77 -26.29 16.63
CA LYS A 29 -19.07 -25.73 17.94
C LYS A 29 -19.55 -24.29 17.90
N ILE A 30 -19.41 -23.60 16.77
CA ILE A 30 -19.94 -22.24 16.58
C ILE A 30 -21.46 -22.23 16.84
N ASN A 31 -21.94 -21.17 17.51
CA ASN A 31 -23.37 -20.99 17.80
C ASN A 31 -24.14 -20.51 16.56
N ASP A 32 -25.39 -20.92 16.39
CA ASP A 32 -26.20 -20.52 15.23
C ASP A 32 -26.42 -19.00 15.18
N LYS A 33 -26.52 -18.32 16.33
CA LYS A 33 -26.56 -16.85 16.39
C LYS A 33 -25.31 -16.22 15.76
N VAL A 34 -24.14 -16.83 15.88
CA VAL A 34 -22.89 -16.35 15.25
C VAL A 34 -22.98 -16.56 13.73
N LYS A 35 -23.49 -17.72 13.29
CA LYS A 35 -23.65 -18.04 11.86
C LYS A 35 -24.63 -17.11 11.15
N GLU A 36 -25.68 -16.68 11.84
CA GLU A 36 -26.66 -15.70 11.34
C GLU A 36 -26.17 -14.25 11.35
N CYS A 37 -25.00 -13.97 11.93
CA CYS A 37 -24.45 -12.63 11.96
C CYS A 37 -24.20 -12.11 10.53
N LYS A 38 -24.80 -10.95 10.23
CA LYS A 38 -24.66 -10.27 8.93
C LYS A 38 -23.39 -9.45 8.82
N ASP A 39 -22.78 -9.06 9.95
CA ASP A 39 -21.53 -8.30 9.97
C ASP A 39 -20.36 -9.28 9.75
N PRO A 40 -19.67 -9.22 8.59
CA PRO A 40 -18.63 -10.19 8.26
C PRO A 40 -17.40 -10.08 9.17
N LEU A 41 -17.12 -8.88 9.70
CA LEU A 41 -16.02 -8.67 10.64
C LEU A 41 -16.34 -9.33 11.98
N LEU A 42 -17.53 -9.06 12.53
CA LEU A 42 -17.94 -9.65 13.80
C LEU A 42 -18.04 -11.18 13.72
N LYS A 43 -18.58 -11.68 12.61
CA LYS A 43 -18.66 -13.11 12.32
C LYS A 43 -17.27 -13.75 12.28
N SER A 44 -16.30 -13.07 11.67
CA SER A 44 -14.90 -13.51 11.63
C SER A 44 -14.27 -13.55 13.02
N ILE A 45 -14.43 -12.48 13.82
CA ILE A 45 -13.92 -12.40 15.19
C ILE A 45 -14.50 -13.55 16.04
N ALA A 46 -15.82 -13.74 16.01
CA ALA A 46 -16.50 -14.78 16.78
C ALA A 46 -16.04 -16.19 16.37
N SER A 47 -15.85 -16.43 15.07
CA SER A 47 -15.40 -17.74 14.57
C SER A 47 -13.95 -18.03 14.98
N GLN A 48 -13.05 -17.05 14.86
CA GLN A 48 -11.66 -17.16 15.31
C GLN A 48 -11.58 -17.43 16.81
N PHE A 49 -12.43 -16.76 17.58
CA PHE A 49 -12.48 -16.95 19.02
C PHE A 49 -12.83 -18.40 19.39
N VAL A 50 -13.85 -18.99 18.78
CA VAL A 50 -14.25 -20.39 19.01
C VAL A 50 -13.10 -21.36 18.67
N GLU A 51 -12.40 -21.12 17.56
CA GLU A 51 -11.25 -21.94 17.17
C GLU A 51 -10.08 -21.83 18.16
N ASN A 52 -9.69 -20.61 18.50
CA ASN A 52 -8.57 -20.37 19.42
C ASN A 52 -8.89 -20.96 20.80
N TYR A 53 -10.10 -20.76 21.30
CA TYR A 53 -10.57 -21.32 22.57
C TYR A 53 -10.58 -22.85 22.54
N GLY A 54 -11.14 -23.46 21.49
CA GLY A 54 -11.15 -24.92 21.35
C GLY A 54 -9.77 -25.55 21.27
N ARG A 55 -8.84 -24.92 20.55
CA ARG A 55 -7.44 -25.37 20.47
C ARG A 55 -6.75 -25.28 21.81
N ALA A 56 -6.98 -24.21 22.56
CA ALA A 56 -6.46 -24.04 23.91
C ALA A 56 -6.89 -25.20 24.82
N LEU A 57 -8.18 -25.52 24.82
CA LEU A 57 -8.73 -26.60 25.63
C LEU A 57 -8.15 -27.97 25.23
N LYS A 58 -7.99 -28.23 23.93
CA LYS A 58 -7.43 -29.49 23.42
C LYS A 58 -5.96 -29.67 23.79
N VAL A 59 -5.13 -28.63 23.67
CA VAL A 59 -3.69 -28.69 23.98
C VAL A 59 -3.44 -28.82 25.49
N ASN A 60 -4.33 -28.27 26.33
CA ASN A 60 -4.11 -28.16 27.77
C ASN A 60 -4.61 -29.32 28.64
N GLY A 61 -5.04 -30.43 28.05
CA GLY A 61 -5.48 -31.62 28.81
C GLY A 61 -4.48 -32.12 29.86
N ASN A 62 -3.17 -31.82 29.69
CA ASN A 62 -2.07 -32.33 30.54
C ASN A 62 -1.04 -31.27 31.00
N ASN A 63 -1.28 -29.97 30.79
CA ASN A 63 -0.29 -28.91 31.11
C ASN A 63 -0.43 -28.39 32.55
N SER A 64 0.62 -27.74 33.07
CA SER A 64 0.61 -27.12 34.42
C SER A 64 -0.45 -26.02 34.52
N ASP A 65 -0.91 -25.75 35.74
CA ASP A 65 -1.94 -24.74 35.99
C ASP A 65 -1.45 -23.31 35.65
N GLU A 66 -0.15 -23.05 35.77
CA GLU A 66 0.47 -21.80 35.33
C GLU A 66 0.37 -21.60 33.80
N TYR A 67 0.59 -22.67 33.01
CA TYR A 67 0.46 -22.59 31.56
C TYR A 67 -0.99 -22.29 31.15
N LYS A 68 -1.94 -22.95 31.82
CA LYS A 68 -3.37 -22.71 31.64
C LYS A 68 -3.66 -21.23 31.93
N GLU A 69 -3.33 -20.72 33.11
CA GLU A 69 -3.58 -19.33 33.48
C GLU A 69 -3.03 -18.32 32.46
N ASN A 70 -1.77 -18.49 32.04
CA ASN A 70 -1.14 -17.63 31.04
C ASN A 70 -1.87 -17.65 29.69
N TYR A 71 -2.31 -18.83 29.25
CA TYR A 71 -3.06 -18.95 27.99
C TYR A 71 -4.48 -18.37 28.11
N CYS A 72 -5.14 -18.51 29.27
CA CYS A 72 -6.44 -17.88 29.51
C CYS A 72 -6.32 -16.36 29.40
N LYS A 73 -5.30 -15.81 30.07
CA LYS A 73 -4.99 -14.39 30.03
C LYS A 73 -4.75 -13.90 28.60
N TYR A 74 -3.98 -14.65 27.80
CA TYR A 74 -3.77 -14.32 26.39
C TYR A 74 -5.08 -14.27 25.60
N ILE A 75 -5.95 -15.27 25.76
CA ILE A 75 -7.26 -15.28 25.06
C ILE A 75 -8.12 -14.09 25.51
N GLN A 76 -8.16 -13.80 26.82
CA GLN A 76 -8.91 -12.67 27.36
C GLN A 76 -8.41 -11.34 26.78
N GLU A 77 -7.09 -11.11 26.78
CA GLU A 77 -6.48 -9.89 26.22
C GLU A 77 -6.76 -9.75 24.73
N TRP A 78 -6.64 -10.84 23.97
CA TRP A 78 -6.99 -10.84 22.54
C TRP A 78 -8.46 -10.50 22.31
N LEU A 79 -9.35 -11.06 23.11
CA LEU A 79 -10.79 -10.81 23.00
C LEU A 79 -11.12 -9.36 23.35
N ASP A 80 -10.52 -8.82 24.41
CA ASP A 80 -10.67 -7.42 24.81
C ASP A 80 -10.13 -6.46 23.74
N TYR A 81 -9.01 -6.80 23.10
CA TYR A 81 -8.48 -6.05 21.96
C TYR A 81 -9.48 -6.05 20.80
N MET A 82 -9.94 -7.22 20.36
CA MET A 82 -10.91 -7.31 19.26
C MET A 82 -12.22 -6.58 19.56
N LYS A 83 -12.69 -6.65 20.81
CA LYS A 83 -13.86 -5.92 21.30
C LYS A 83 -13.63 -4.41 21.26
N TYR A 84 -12.47 -3.94 21.70
CA TYR A 84 -12.08 -2.53 21.65
C TYR A 84 -12.13 -2.00 20.21
N PHE A 85 -11.48 -2.67 19.25
CA PHE A 85 -11.48 -2.25 17.85
C PHE A 85 -12.87 -2.28 17.24
N TYR A 86 -13.61 -3.38 17.44
CA TYR A 86 -14.93 -3.52 16.86
C TYR A 86 -15.94 -2.51 17.40
N THR A 87 -15.85 -2.17 18.69
CA THR A 87 -16.77 -1.24 19.37
C THR A 87 -16.26 0.20 19.44
N LEU A 88 -15.13 0.51 18.79
CA LEU A 88 -14.48 1.82 18.83
C LEU A 88 -14.25 2.30 20.27
N GLY A 89 -13.62 1.44 21.08
CA GLY A 89 -13.39 1.69 22.50
C GLY A 89 -14.67 1.75 23.33
N GLY A 90 -15.73 1.07 22.90
CA GLY A 90 -17.02 1.05 23.59
C GLY A 90 -17.83 2.33 23.44
N THR A 91 -17.39 3.27 22.60
CA THR A 91 -18.15 4.48 22.27
C THR A 91 -19.31 4.16 21.33
N CYS A 92 -19.21 3.05 20.58
CA CYS A 92 -20.15 2.72 19.54
C CYS A 92 -21.29 1.80 19.97
N GLU A 93 -22.46 2.38 20.26
CA GLU A 93 -23.59 1.66 20.83
C GLU A 93 -24.20 0.62 19.89
N SER A 94 -24.26 0.89 18.58
CA SER A 94 -24.74 -0.08 17.58
C SER A 94 -23.83 -1.32 17.52
N LYS A 95 -22.52 -1.11 17.51
CA LYS A 95 -21.51 -2.18 17.54
C LYS A 95 -21.50 -2.93 18.88
N LYS A 96 -21.67 -2.26 20.01
CA LYS A 96 -21.83 -2.91 21.32
C LYS A 96 -22.99 -3.88 21.34
N LYS A 97 -24.17 -3.46 20.86
CA LYS A 97 -25.35 -4.33 20.76
C LYS A 97 -25.10 -5.56 19.91
N LEU A 98 -24.40 -5.41 18.78
CA LEU A 98 -24.02 -6.54 17.94
C LEU A 98 -23.05 -7.49 18.65
N TRP A 99 -22.03 -6.96 19.34
CA TRP A 99 -21.08 -7.76 20.12
C TRP A 99 -21.79 -8.58 21.19
N ILE A 100 -22.68 -7.94 21.96
CA ILE A 100 -23.44 -8.61 23.02
C ILE A 100 -24.26 -9.77 22.42
N LYS A 101 -25.02 -9.49 21.37
CA LYS A 101 -25.91 -10.45 20.73
C LYS A 101 -25.18 -11.66 20.14
N HIS A 102 -24.04 -11.44 19.50
CA HIS A 102 -23.37 -12.46 18.68
C HIS A 102 -22.13 -13.07 19.33
N ILE A 103 -21.55 -12.48 20.39
CA ILE A 103 -20.39 -13.03 21.10
C ILE A 103 -20.73 -13.30 22.57
N HIS A 104 -21.20 -12.31 23.31
CA HIS A 104 -21.44 -12.46 24.76
C HIS A 104 -22.58 -13.46 25.05
N GLU A 105 -23.80 -13.23 24.52
CA GLU A 105 -24.94 -14.11 24.79
C GLU A 105 -24.70 -15.56 24.37
N PRO A 106 -24.11 -15.84 23.19
CA PRO A 106 -23.87 -17.22 22.78
C PRO A 106 -22.72 -17.90 23.52
N PHE A 107 -21.88 -17.15 24.24
CA PHE A 107 -20.63 -17.65 24.82
C PHE A 107 -20.84 -18.81 25.78
N ALA A 108 -21.78 -18.68 26.72
CA ALA A 108 -22.08 -19.75 27.67
C ALA A 108 -22.56 -21.05 26.99
N GLN A 109 -23.19 -20.96 25.80
CA GLN A 109 -23.58 -22.14 25.03
C GLN A 109 -22.38 -22.76 24.31
N ILE A 110 -21.46 -21.93 23.82
CA ILE A 110 -20.20 -22.38 23.22
C ILE A 110 -19.38 -23.12 24.29
N GLU A 111 -19.21 -22.57 25.48
CA GLU A 111 -18.48 -23.20 26.59
C GLU A 111 -19.05 -24.59 26.93
N LYS A 112 -20.37 -24.72 27.03
CA LYS A 112 -21.03 -26.01 27.26
C LYS A 112 -20.72 -27.06 26.19
N LYS A 113 -20.54 -26.66 24.92
CA LYS A 113 -20.13 -27.57 23.83
C LYS A 113 -18.69 -28.08 23.98
N PHE A 114 -17.90 -27.52 24.90
CA PHE A 114 -16.53 -27.96 25.21
C PHE A 114 -16.40 -28.81 26.49
N ASN A 115 -17.51 -29.31 27.06
CA ASN A 115 -17.57 -30.26 28.18
C ASN A 115 -16.89 -29.77 29.47
N ASP A 116 -17.48 -28.76 30.15
CA ASP A 116 -17.33 -28.32 31.57
C ASP A 116 -15.93 -28.21 32.22
N ASN A 117 -14.85 -28.62 31.57
CA ASN A 117 -13.46 -28.46 31.98
C ASN A 117 -12.94 -27.07 31.57
N THR A 118 -13.76 -26.05 31.76
CA THR A 118 -13.40 -24.66 31.46
C THR A 118 -12.52 -24.14 32.59
N TRP A 119 -11.21 -24.39 32.49
CA TRP A 119 -10.20 -23.77 33.35
C TRP A 119 -10.00 -22.28 33.05
N CYS A 120 -10.67 -21.76 32.03
CA CYS A 120 -10.59 -20.37 31.62
C CYS A 120 -11.97 -19.71 31.68
N ASN A 121 -12.14 -18.82 32.66
CA ASN A 121 -13.32 -17.95 32.78
C ASN A 121 -13.05 -16.66 32.00
N LEU A 122 -13.75 -16.48 30.88
CA LEU A 122 -13.61 -15.29 30.04
C LEU A 122 -14.72 -14.28 30.32
N HIS A 123 -14.34 -13.01 30.42
CA HIS A 123 -15.25 -11.90 30.63
C HIS A 123 -15.55 -11.20 29.30
N THR A 124 -16.81 -11.22 28.89
CA THR A 124 -17.24 -10.74 27.57
C THR A 124 -18.24 -9.57 27.61
N ASP A 125 -18.67 -9.18 28.81
CA ASP A 125 -19.70 -8.18 29.14
C ASP A 125 -19.15 -6.76 29.37
N GLY A 126 -17.92 -6.63 29.88
CA GLY A 126 -17.33 -5.33 30.21
C GLY A 126 -16.91 -4.51 28.99
N PHE A 127 -17.19 -3.20 28.98
CA PHE A 127 -16.76 -2.24 27.93
C PHE A 127 -15.86 -1.12 28.48
N ASN A 128 -15.31 -1.28 29.69
CA ASN A 128 -14.37 -0.33 30.26
C ASN A 128 -12.96 -0.66 29.78
N TYR A 129 -12.44 0.14 28.86
CA TYR A 129 -11.09 -0.04 28.35
C TYR A 129 -10.15 1.00 28.95
N SER A 130 -8.95 0.55 29.31
CA SER A 130 -7.83 1.43 29.65
C SER A 130 -7.09 1.97 28.43
N PHE A 131 -7.49 1.56 27.21
CA PHE A 131 -6.84 1.96 25.97
C PHE A 131 -7.11 3.43 25.62
N LEU A 132 -6.06 4.14 25.22
CA LEU A 132 -6.09 5.57 24.93
C LEU A 132 -7.06 5.90 23.77
N PRO A 133 -7.84 7.01 23.86
CA PRO A 133 -8.91 7.32 22.91
C PRO A 133 -8.45 7.77 21.51
N GLU A 134 -7.16 7.66 21.17
CA GLU A 134 -6.55 8.34 20.01
C GLU A 134 -7.07 7.89 18.63
N LEU A 135 -7.98 6.90 18.58
CA LEU A 135 -8.49 6.33 17.34
C LEU A 135 -10.03 6.25 17.29
N THR A 136 -10.77 7.13 17.96
CA THR A 136 -12.23 7.17 17.79
C THR A 136 -12.62 7.91 16.51
N PRO A 137 -13.04 7.22 15.42
CA PRO A 137 -13.68 7.91 14.31
C PRO A 137 -14.99 8.52 14.80
N TYR A 138 -15.32 9.69 14.26
CA TYR A 138 -16.41 10.55 14.75
C TYR A 138 -17.82 9.95 14.56
N ASN A 139 -17.97 8.89 13.76
CA ASN A 139 -19.25 8.28 13.44
C ASN A 139 -19.21 6.75 13.38
N CYS A 140 -20.15 6.14 14.08
CA CYS A 140 -20.39 4.70 14.17
C CYS A 140 -21.01 4.05 12.93
N ASP A 141 -21.76 4.84 12.17
CA ASP A 141 -22.70 4.34 11.16
C ASP A 141 -22.29 4.75 9.74
N ASP A 142 -21.05 5.21 9.53
CA ASP A 142 -20.62 5.69 8.23
C ASP A 142 -20.33 4.54 7.25
N HIS A 143 -21.40 4.04 6.67
CA HIS A 143 -21.37 3.33 5.40
C HIS A 143 -20.96 4.23 4.22
N ASN A 144 -20.80 5.56 4.41
CA ASN A 144 -20.62 6.50 3.29
C ASN A 144 -19.61 7.65 3.50
N VAL A 145 -18.88 7.74 4.61
CA VAL A 145 -17.85 8.78 4.73
C VAL A 145 -16.50 8.19 4.40
N ILE A 146 -16.08 8.43 3.15
CA ILE A 146 -14.67 8.42 2.78
C ILE A 146 -13.97 9.26 3.86
N PRO A 147 -13.10 8.68 4.71
CA PRO A 147 -12.49 9.43 5.78
C PRO A 147 -11.83 10.67 5.16
N SER A 148 -12.12 11.85 5.71
CA SER A 148 -11.65 13.15 5.20
C SER A 148 -10.12 13.23 5.05
N ILE A 149 -9.40 12.24 5.57
CA ILE A 149 -7.98 11.98 5.40
C ILE A 149 -7.60 11.69 3.93
N ILE A 150 -8.45 11.00 3.15
CA ILE A 150 -8.18 10.60 1.76
C ILE A 150 -8.11 11.80 0.81
N PRO A 151 -9.11 12.70 0.74
CA PRO A 151 -9.02 13.87 -0.16
C PRO A 151 -7.91 14.84 0.26
N VAL A 152 -7.62 14.96 1.56
CA VAL A 152 -6.53 15.80 2.08
C VAL A 152 -5.16 15.24 1.67
N SER A 153 -4.98 13.92 1.69
CA SER A 153 -3.73 13.25 1.27
C SER A 153 -3.42 13.45 -0.22
N VAL A 154 -4.42 13.31 -1.09
CA VAL A 154 -4.26 13.55 -2.54
C VAL A 154 -3.94 15.03 -2.81
N GLY A 155 -4.57 15.95 -2.08
CA GLY A 155 -4.29 17.38 -2.17
C GLY A 155 -2.84 17.73 -1.84
N PHE A 156 -2.29 17.17 -0.75
CA PHE A 156 -0.90 17.39 -0.36
C PHE A 156 0.09 16.77 -1.36
N ALA A 157 -0.21 15.60 -1.92
CA ALA A 157 0.63 14.98 -2.94
C ALA A 157 0.70 15.85 -4.21
N LEU A 158 -0.45 16.33 -4.70
CA LEU A 158 -0.51 17.21 -5.88
C LEU A 158 0.18 18.56 -5.62
N PHE A 159 -0.01 19.14 -4.44
CA PHE A 159 0.63 20.39 -4.06
C PHE A 159 2.16 20.24 -3.93
N GLY A 160 2.63 19.14 -3.34
CA GLY A 160 4.05 18.80 -3.26
C GLY A 160 4.68 18.62 -4.64
N ILE A 161 4.01 17.90 -5.54
CA ILE A 161 4.46 17.74 -6.94
C ILE A 161 4.52 19.10 -7.64
N ALA A 162 3.50 19.95 -7.50
CA ALA A 162 3.48 21.28 -8.10
C ALA A 162 4.64 22.16 -7.60
N LEU A 163 4.90 22.15 -6.29
CA LEU A 163 6.05 22.86 -5.70
C LEU A 163 7.38 22.33 -6.25
N LEU A 164 7.56 21.00 -6.30
CA LEU A 164 8.78 20.41 -6.87
C LEU A 164 8.98 20.83 -8.32
N VAL A 165 7.93 20.87 -9.15
CA VAL A 165 8.01 21.35 -10.54
C VAL A 165 8.41 22.83 -10.60
N ILE A 166 7.85 23.68 -9.74
CA ILE A 166 8.21 25.12 -9.69
C ILE A 166 9.66 25.31 -9.24
N PHE A 167 10.10 24.56 -8.23
CA PHE A 167 11.49 24.58 -7.76
C PHE A 167 12.42 24.09 -8.87
N LEU A 168 12.14 22.94 -9.48
CA LEU A 168 12.95 22.43 -10.59
C LEU A 168 12.94 23.40 -11.78
N TYR A 169 11.82 24.04 -12.10
CA TYR A 169 11.76 25.07 -13.15
C TYR A 169 12.67 26.26 -12.84
N LYS A 170 12.68 26.75 -11.59
CA LYS A 170 13.52 27.88 -11.15
C LYS A 170 15.00 27.51 -11.03
N PHE A 171 15.31 26.25 -10.72
CA PHE A 171 16.68 25.75 -10.49
C PHE A 171 17.29 24.99 -11.67
N THR A 172 16.55 24.73 -12.75
CA THR A 172 17.13 24.18 -13.98
C THR A 172 17.69 25.34 -14.81
N PRO A 173 19.03 25.51 -14.96
CA PRO A 173 19.61 26.52 -15.85
C PRO A 173 19.49 26.07 -17.32
N MET A 174 18.34 25.53 -17.73
CA MET A 174 18.11 25.04 -19.09
C MET A 174 18.05 26.20 -20.09
N GLU A 175 17.67 27.41 -19.65
CA GLU A 175 17.73 28.58 -20.53
C GLU A 175 19.16 28.86 -21.02
N TRP A 176 20.17 28.68 -20.16
CA TRP A 176 21.56 28.94 -20.53
C TRP A 176 22.13 27.82 -21.39
N TRP A 177 21.75 26.57 -21.10
CA TRP A 177 22.20 25.39 -21.84
C TRP A 177 21.61 25.34 -23.26
N ILE A 178 20.31 25.64 -23.42
CA ILE A 178 19.66 25.75 -24.74
C ILE A 178 20.25 26.92 -25.55
N ARG A 179 20.49 28.08 -24.93
CA ARG A 179 21.17 29.21 -25.59
C ARG A 179 22.60 28.87 -26.02
N PHE A 180 23.35 28.14 -25.19
CA PHE A 180 24.71 27.73 -25.50
C PHE A 180 24.76 26.69 -26.63
N HIS A 181 23.84 25.71 -26.61
CA HIS A 181 23.76 24.67 -27.63
C HIS A 181 23.39 25.25 -29.01
N ASN A 182 22.47 26.22 -29.06
CA ASN A 182 22.11 26.92 -30.29
C ASN A 182 23.23 27.83 -30.80
N LYS A 183 23.99 28.49 -29.91
CA LYS A 183 25.19 29.27 -30.29
C LYS A 183 26.30 28.40 -30.87
N LYS A 184 26.53 27.19 -30.32
CA LYS A 184 27.54 26.26 -30.81
C LYS A 184 27.22 25.76 -32.23
N LYS A 185 25.95 25.44 -32.51
CA LYS A 185 25.48 25.09 -33.87
C LYS A 185 25.63 26.25 -34.88
N ARG A 186 25.41 27.49 -34.44
CA ARG A 186 25.53 28.66 -35.34
C ARG A 186 26.98 28.94 -35.75
N LYS A 187 27.94 28.72 -34.84
CA LYS A 187 29.38 28.81 -35.15
C LYS A 187 29.82 27.75 -36.15
N SER A 188 29.44 26.48 -35.95
CA SER A 188 29.83 25.43 -36.89
C SER A 188 29.28 25.65 -38.31
N LEU A 189 28.08 26.23 -38.45
CA LEU A 189 27.54 26.58 -39.77
C LEU A 189 28.27 27.76 -40.43
N GLN A 190 28.77 28.71 -39.63
CA GLN A 190 29.60 29.80 -40.16
C GLN A 190 30.95 29.28 -40.63
N ASP A 191 31.57 28.37 -39.87
CA ASP A 191 32.84 27.74 -40.24
C ASP A 191 32.69 26.94 -41.55
N ILE A 192 31.63 26.13 -41.69
CA ILE A 192 31.33 25.37 -42.92
C ILE A 192 31.06 26.30 -44.11
N TYR A 193 30.28 27.37 -43.94
CA TYR A 193 29.98 28.31 -45.02
C TYR A 193 31.21 29.12 -45.46
N GLN A 194 32.16 29.36 -44.54
CA GLN A 194 33.40 30.05 -44.83
C GLN A 194 34.40 29.13 -45.54
N GLU A 195 34.50 27.86 -45.15
CA GLU A 195 35.25 26.83 -45.89
C GLU A 195 34.71 26.66 -47.32
N GLU A 196 33.40 26.53 -47.50
CA GLU A 196 32.78 26.35 -48.82
C GLU A 196 33.00 27.57 -49.74
N LYS A 197 32.96 28.79 -49.18
CA LYS A 197 33.31 30.01 -49.93
C LYS A 197 34.78 30.07 -50.33
N GLN A 198 35.67 29.59 -49.46
CA GLN A 198 37.09 29.58 -49.73
C GLN A 198 37.44 28.54 -50.80
N GLU A 199 36.83 27.36 -50.74
CA GLU A 199 36.96 26.32 -51.78
C GLU A 199 36.36 26.75 -53.13
N LEU A 200 35.21 27.43 -53.14
CA LEU A 200 34.61 27.96 -54.37
C LEU A 200 35.48 29.07 -54.98
N SER A 201 36.05 29.94 -54.15
CA SER A 201 37.00 30.98 -54.56
C SER A 201 38.27 30.37 -55.16
N GLU A 202 38.86 29.37 -54.50
CA GLU A 202 40.05 28.67 -55.01
C GLU A 202 39.76 27.94 -56.33
N ASN A 203 38.63 27.25 -56.46
CA ASN A 203 38.24 26.60 -57.71
C ASN A 203 37.99 27.59 -58.86
N ILE A 204 37.39 28.76 -58.60
CA ILE A 204 37.24 29.81 -59.61
C ILE A 204 38.62 30.37 -60.01
N LEU A 205 39.53 30.54 -59.06
CA LEU A 205 40.90 31.01 -59.33
C LEU A 205 41.68 30.00 -60.21
N TRP A 206 41.62 28.70 -59.90
CA TRP A 206 42.26 27.66 -60.70
C TRP A 206 41.70 27.57 -62.13
N ASN A 207 40.37 27.61 -62.31
CA ASN A 207 39.73 27.61 -63.63
C ASN A 207 40.02 28.87 -64.47
N SER A 208 40.25 30.01 -63.80
CA SER A 208 40.62 31.26 -64.47
C SER A 208 42.09 31.25 -64.94
N CYS A 209 42.96 30.59 -64.17
CA CYS A 209 44.38 30.40 -64.52
C CYS A 209 44.61 29.33 -65.60
N GLU A 210 43.72 28.34 -65.78
CA GLU A 210 43.83 27.35 -66.87
C GLU A 210 43.33 27.86 -68.24
N ASN A 211 42.51 28.92 -68.27
CA ASN A 211 41.91 29.45 -69.52
C ASN A 211 42.64 30.65 -70.15
N THR A 212 43.81 31.04 -69.66
CA THR A 212 44.61 32.15 -70.23
C THR A 212 46.04 31.77 -70.61
N GLN A 213 46.27 30.54 -71.07
CA GLN A 213 47.62 30.16 -71.54
C GLN A 213 47.64 29.29 -72.80
N ASN A 214 47.01 29.79 -73.87
CA ASN A 214 47.43 29.52 -75.23
C ASN A 214 48.16 30.76 -75.78
N ASN A 215 49.48 30.61 -75.98
CA ASN A 215 50.44 31.58 -76.53
C ASN A 215 50.80 32.77 -75.65
N MET A 216 51.87 32.62 -74.85
CA MET A 216 53.04 33.51 -74.94
C MET A 216 54.22 32.94 -74.14
N ASN A 217 55.18 32.40 -74.89
CA ASN A 217 56.63 32.46 -74.73
C ASN A 217 57.23 32.64 -73.32
N GLN A 218 57.96 31.61 -72.90
CA GLN A 218 59.19 31.62 -72.10
C GLN A 218 59.52 32.92 -71.35
N LEU A 219 59.59 32.84 -70.01
CA LEU A 219 60.72 33.42 -69.28
C LEU A 219 60.92 32.74 -67.93
N SER A 220 62.09 32.13 -67.83
CA SER A 220 62.79 31.60 -66.67
C SER A 220 63.05 32.64 -65.58
N TYR A 221 63.08 32.22 -64.30
CA TYR A 221 64.18 32.30 -63.31
C TYR A 221 63.59 32.14 -61.90
N HIS A 222 63.86 31.02 -61.21
CA HIS A 222 64.91 30.77 -60.21
C HIS A 222 64.55 31.19 -58.76
N PRO A 223 64.70 30.29 -57.77
CA PRO A 223 64.31 30.53 -56.38
C PRO A 223 65.45 31.10 -55.52
N ARG A 224 65.11 31.98 -54.56
CA ARG A 224 65.89 32.23 -53.33
C ARG A 224 65.00 32.97 -52.32
N ARG A 225 64.59 32.35 -51.22
CA ARG A 225 65.25 32.37 -49.89
C ARG A 225 65.61 33.78 -49.41
N ASN A 226 64.80 34.29 -48.47
CA ASN A 226 65.24 34.50 -47.08
C ASN A 226 64.07 34.18 -46.15
#